data_AF-A0A2X4R0N3-F1
#
_entry.id   AF-A0A2X4R0N3-F1
#
_cell.length_a   1.000
_cell.length_b   1.000
_cell.length_c   1.000
_cell.angle_alpha   90.00
_cell.angle_beta   90.00
_cell.angle_gamma   90.00
#
_symmetry.space_group_name_H-M   'P 1'
#
loop_
_entity.id
_entity.type
_entity.pdbx_description
1 polymer ?
#
loop_
_entity_poly.entity_id
_entity_poly.type
_entity_poly.pdbx_seq_one_letter_code
_entity_poly.pdbx_strand_id
1 'polypeptide(L)'
;MKKIDTQYISEKKADLEEIKYIVDNIFTEDSEEWLCLYDTSEKNPNYVQIHSEIEYFEEDALNFLQKVLQIPLDNIDEIEGIYLVECRKYKDKADFRHYRAFFLDADVVYSYFETYMNDEEINVEGWYDVTKEF
;
A
#
# COMPACT_ATOMS: atom_id res chain seq x y z
N MET A 1 11.43 5.68 9.63
CA MET A 1 11.48 5.90 8.17
C MET A 1 12.52 4.98 7.56
N LYS A 2 12.11 3.74 7.32
CA LYS A 2 12.75 2.80 6.42
C LYS A 2 12.01 2.91 5.10
N LYS A 3 12.60 3.66 4.16
CA LYS A 3 12.38 3.33 2.75
C LYS A 3 12.81 1.89 2.57
N ILE A 4 11.86 1.00 2.39
CA ILE A 4 12.14 -0.40 2.10
C ILE A 4 12.42 -0.48 0.60
N ASP A 5 13.70 -0.35 0.27
CA ASP A 5 14.16 -0.72 -1.06
C ASP A 5 13.95 -2.24 -1.19
N THR A 6 13.20 -2.70 -2.19
CA THR A 6 13.05 -4.14 -2.45
C THR A 6 14.39 -4.82 -2.75
N GLN A 7 15.44 -4.04 -3.01
CA GLN A 7 16.82 -4.51 -3.10
C GLN A 7 17.61 -4.46 -1.79
N TYR A 8 17.16 -3.78 -0.72
CA TYR A 8 17.99 -3.55 0.48
C TYR A 8 17.25 -3.53 1.84
N ILE A 9 16.46 -4.57 2.15
CA ILE A 9 16.28 -4.99 3.57
C ILE A 9 17.50 -5.83 4.03
N SER A 10 18.12 -6.51 3.08
CA SER A 10 19.45 -7.11 3.07
C SER A 10 19.88 -7.09 1.59
N GLU A 11 21.10 -7.44 1.20
CA GLU A 11 21.53 -7.51 -0.22
C GLU A 11 20.80 -8.62 -1.04
N LYS A 12 19.53 -8.90 -0.72
CA LYS A 12 18.68 -9.98 -1.19
C LYS A 12 17.28 -9.41 -1.45
N LYS A 13 16.71 -9.75 -2.62
CA LYS A 13 15.28 -9.54 -2.94
C LYS A 13 14.45 -10.16 -1.80
N ALA A 14 13.63 -9.34 -1.13
CA ALA A 14 12.73 -9.84 -0.09
C ALA A 14 11.81 -10.90 -0.70
N ASP A 15 11.66 -12.04 -0.04
CA ASP A 15 10.67 -13.03 -0.44
C ASP A 15 9.29 -12.74 0.18
N LEU A 16 8.24 -13.34 -0.38
CA LEU A 16 6.86 -13.05 0.03
C LEU A 16 6.61 -13.39 1.51
N GLU A 17 7.28 -14.40 2.04
CA GLU A 17 7.15 -14.79 3.46
C GLU A 17 7.78 -13.74 4.38
N GLU A 18 8.94 -13.17 4.00
CA GLU A 18 9.53 -12.03 4.70
C GLU A 18 8.59 -10.82 4.68
N ILE A 19 7.91 -10.54 3.57
CA ILE A 19 6.94 -9.44 3.45
C ILE A 19 5.70 -9.67 4.31
N LYS A 20 5.12 -10.86 4.30
CA LYS A 20 3.99 -11.22 5.17
C LYS A 20 4.34 -11.06 6.64
N TYR A 21 5.48 -11.63 7.05
CA TYR A 21 5.99 -11.50 8.41
C TYR A 21 6.14 -10.02 8.78
N ILE A 22 6.68 -9.20 7.88
CA ILE A 22 6.80 -7.77 8.09
C ILE A 22 5.43 -7.13 8.28
N VAL A 23 4.47 -7.31 7.38
CA VAL A 23 3.13 -6.70 7.48
C VAL A 23 2.39 -7.15 8.74
N ASP A 24 2.48 -8.43 9.10
CA ASP A 24 1.86 -8.99 10.31
C ASP A 24 2.49 -8.45 11.61
N ASN A 25 3.74 -7.95 11.57
CA ASN A 25 4.51 -7.57 12.76
C ASN A 25 5.00 -6.10 12.78
N ILE A 26 4.86 -5.33 11.70
CA ILE A 26 5.21 -3.89 11.59
C ILE A 26 4.06 -2.98 12.03
N PHE A 27 2.88 -3.52 12.30
CA PHE A 27 1.74 -2.75 12.79
C PHE A 27 1.46 -3.03 14.28
N THR A 28 2.52 -2.94 15.09
CA THR A 28 2.46 -2.85 16.57
C THR A 28 2.65 -1.39 17.01
N GLU A 29 2.30 -1.05 18.25
CA GLU A 29 2.39 0.32 18.81
C GLU A 29 3.79 0.97 18.69
N ASP A 30 4.85 0.20 18.45
CA ASP A 30 6.25 0.65 18.40
C ASP A 30 6.90 0.58 17.00
N SER A 31 6.16 0.24 15.95
CA SER A 31 6.70 -0.07 14.62
C SER A 31 6.28 0.92 13.53
N GLU A 32 7.02 0.91 12.40
CA GLU A 32 6.87 1.94 11.37
C GLU A 32 5.49 1.94 10.68
N GLU A 33 4.95 3.14 10.43
CA GLU A 33 3.56 3.35 9.97
C GLU A 33 3.29 2.94 8.51
N TRP A 34 4.32 2.50 7.76
CA TRP A 34 4.19 2.12 6.35
C TRP A 34 5.31 1.21 5.81
N LEU A 35 4.99 0.45 4.76
CA LEU A 35 5.88 -0.43 3.99
C LEU A 35 5.77 -0.10 2.50
N CYS A 36 6.87 0.26 1.82
CA CYS A 36 6.88 0.51 0.37
C CYS A 36 7.77 -0.53 -0.32
N LEU A 37 7.34 -1.07 -1.45
CA LEU A 37 8.13 -1.90 -2.36
C LEU A 37 8.29 -1.16 -3.69
N TYR A 38 9.54 -0.87 -4.08
CA TYR A 38 9.88 -0.23 -5.35
C TYR A 38 11.16 -0.84 -5.95
N ASP A 39 11.23 -0.95 -7.28
CA ASP A 39 12.37 -1.46 -8.04
C ASP A 39 13.32 -0.32 -8.40
N THR A 40 14.53 -0.37 -7.84
CA THR A 40 15.59 0.62 -8.07
C THR A 40 16.39 0.38 -9.36
N SER A 41 16.15 -0.71 -10.09
CA SER A 41 16.90 -1.07 -11.30
C SER A 41 16.53 -0.25 -12.56
N GLU A 42 15.69 0.78 -12.43
CA GLU A 42 15.06 1.57 -13.51
C GLU A 42 14.18 0.76 -14.49
N LYS A 43 14.07 -0.57 -14.35
CA LYS A 43 13.28 -1.42 -15.24
C LYS A 43 11.78 -1.29 -14.98
N ASN A 44 11.39 -1.21 -13.71
CA ASN A 44 10.02 -0.99 -13.30
C ASN A 44 9.93 0.22 -12.36
N PRO A 45 9.66 1.44 -12.88
CA PRO A 45 9.58 2.63 -12.04
C PRO A 45 8.36 2.64 -11.10
N ASN A 46 7.45 1.68 -11.24
CA ASN A 46 6.26 1.55 -10.40
C ASN A 46 6.66 1.17 -8.96
N TYR A 47 5.78 1.48 -8.02
CA TYR A 47 5.89 0.97 -6.65
C TYR A 47 4.51 0.60 -6.11
N VAL A 48 4.52 -0.20 -5.06
CA VAL A 48 3.36 -0.52 -4.25
C VAL A 48 3.69 -0.25 -2.78
N GLN A 49 2.80 0.42 -2.06
CA GLN A 49 3.02 0.85 -0.69
C GLN A 49 1.82 0.55 0.19
N ILE A 50 2.03 0.19 1.44
CA ILE A 50 1.01 -0.05 2.45
C ILE A 50 1.19 0.90 3.61
N HIS A 51 0.09 1.40 4.17
CA HIS A 51 0.03 2.08 5.47
C HIS A 51 -0.96 1.39 6.41
N SER A 52 -0.71 1.48 7.71
CA SER A 52 -1.69 1.13 8.76
C SER A 52 -2.36 2.33 9.40
N GLU A 53 -1.73 3.51 9.36
CA GLU A 53 -2.30 4.72 9.95
C GLU A 53 -3.13 5.50 8.94
N ILE A 54 -4.45 5.47 9.16
CA ILE A 54 -5.43 6.12 8.30
C ILE A 54 -5.69 7.58 8.69
N GLU A 55 -5.20 8.03 9.84
CA GLU A 55 -5.37 9.42 10.35
C GLU A 55 -4.83 10.46 9.36
N TYR A 56 -3.81 10.13 8.56
CA TYR A 56 -3.28 11.04 7.53
C TYR A 56 -4.18 11.19 6.31
N PHE A 57 -5.18 10.32 6.15
CA PHE A 57 -6.04 10.23 4.97
C PHE A 57 -7.52 10.40 5.31
N GLU A 58 -7.83 11.11 6.40
CA GLU A 58 -9.16 11.23 6.98
C GLU A 58 -10.29 11.31 5.94
N GLU A 59 -10.29 12.25 4.99
CA GLU A 59 -11.43 12.40 4.08
C GLU A 59 -11.64 11.18 3.15
N ASP A 60 -10.56 10.62 2.57
CA ASP A 60 -10.64 9.46 1.69
C ASP A 60 -10.97 8.18 2.46
N ALA A 61 -10.35 8.02 3.62
CA ALA A 61 -10.59 6.93 4.54
C ALA A 61 -12.03 6.91 5.05
N LEU A 62 -12.53 8.06 5.51
CA LEU A 62 -13.92 8.26 5.93
C LEU A 62 -14.89 7.95 4.77
N ASN A 63 -14.58 8.43 3.56
CA ASN A 63 -15.38 8.12 2.38
C ASN A 63 -15.41 6.63 2.09
N PHE A 64 -14.28 5.92 2.16
CA PHE A 64 -14.21 4.47 1.98
C PHE A 64 -15.01 3.73 3.05
N LEU A 65 -14.79 4.06 4.32
CA LEU A 65 -15.50 3.48 5.47
C LEU A 65 -17.02 3.61 5.31
N GLN A 66 -17.50 4.81 4.99
CA GLN A 66 -18.93 5.08 4.88
C GLN A 66 -19.57 4.53 3.60
N LYS A 67 -18.91 4.70 2.44
CA LYS A 67 -19.52 4.42 1.13
C LYS A 67 -19.28 3.01 0.65
N VAL A 68 -18.12 2.43 0.97
CA VAL A 68 -17.75 1.08 0.53
C VAL A 68 -18.06 0.07 1.63
N LEU A 69 -17.53 0.27 2.83
CA LEU A 69 -17.73 -0.66 3.94
C LEU A 69 -19.05 -0.45 4.68
N GLN A 70 -19.74 0.67 4.44
CA GLN A 70 -21.00 1.04 5.11
C GLN A 70 -20.88 1.07 6.64
N ILE A 71 -19.68 1.39 7.15
CA ILE A 71 -19.40 1.53 8.58
C ILE A 71 -19.77 2.95 9.04
N PRO A 72 -20.57 3.11 10.11
CA PRO A 72 -20.85 4.41 10.71
C PRO A 72 -19.59 5.04 11.32
N LEU A 73 -19.39 6.36 11.12
CA LEU A 73 -18.22 7.07 11.66
C LEU A 73 -18.19 7.12 13.19
N ASP A 74 -19.34 6.96 13.83
CA ASP A 74 -19.44 6.93 15.30
C ASP A 74 -18.64 5.78 15.93
N ASN A 75 -18.21 4.80 15.11
CA ASN A 75 -17.41 3.64 15.53
C ASN A 75 -15.99 3.65 14.92
N ILE A 76 -15.50 4.78 14.39
CA ILE A 76 -14.21 4.81 13.68
C ILE A 76 -13.03 4.41 14.58
N ASP A 77 -13.08 4.77 15.86
CA ASP A 77 -12.06 4.43 16.87
C ASP A 77 -12.00 2.92 17.17
N GLU A 78 -13.01 2.14 16.75
CA GLU A 78 -13.04 0.67 16.89
C GLU A 78 -12.49 -0.04 15.65
N ILE A 79 -12.14 0.70 14.58
CA ILE A 79 -11.69 0.12 13.32
C ILE A 79 -10.18 -0.04 13.34
N GLU A 80 -9.73 -1.16 13.88
CA GLU A 80 -8.35 -1.63 13.75
C GLU A 80 -8.17 -2.41 12.43
N GLY A 81 -6.97 -2.34 11.84
CA GLY A 81 -6.58 -3.23 10.75
C GLY A 81 -7.04 -2.86 9.34
N ILE A 82 -7.23 -1.57 9.05
CA ILE A 82 -7.35 -1.11 7.66
C ILE A 82 -5.96 -0.95 7.06
N TYR A 83 -5.77 -1.59 5.92
CA TYR A 83 -4.61 -1.41 5.08
C TYR A 83 -4.94 -0.42 3.97
N LEU A 84 -4.12 0.61 3.82
CA LEU A 84 -4.15 1.49 2.65
C LEU A 84 -3.07 1.03 1.69
N VAL A 85 -3.44 0.67 0.46
CA VAL A 85 -2.48 0.32 -0.60
C VAL A 85 -2.41 1.45 -1.62
N GLU A 86 -1.21 1.94 -1.91
CA GLU A 86 -0.94 2.85 -3.01
C GLU A 86 -0.15 2.17 -4.12
N CYS A 87 -0.46 2.50 -5.36
CA CYS A 87 0.25 2.01 -6.53
C CYS A 87 0.47 3.14 -7.54
N ARG A 88 1.71 3.34 -7.96
CA ARG A 88 2.02 4.27 -9.05
C ARG A 88 2.26 3.52 -10.35
N LYS A 89 1.58 3.94 -11.41
CA LYS A 89 1.73 3.42 -12.77
C LYS A 89 2.33 4.50 -13.67
N TYR A 90 3.53 4.26 -14.18
CA TYR A 90 4.17 5.14 -15.14
C TYR A 90 3.80 4.74 -16.57
N LYS A 91 3.41 5.73 -17.38
CA LYS A 91 3.32 5.58 -18.84
C LYS A 91 4.66 5.91 -19.51
N ASP A 92 5.37 6.90 -18.96
CA ASP A 92 6.76 7.23 -19.28
C ASP A 92 7.40 7.96 -18.08
N LYS A 93 8.68 8.40 -18.20
CA LYS A 93 9.40 9.05 -17.08
C LYS A 93 8.76 10.36 -16.60
N ALA A 94 7.88 10.99 -17.39
CA ALA A 94 7.23 12.26 -17.07
C ALA A 94 5.70 12.14 -16.82
N ASP A 95 5.07 11.05 -17.25
CA ASP A 95 3.63 10.81 -17.11
C ASP A 95 3.38 9.58 -16.22
N PHE A 96 2.84 9.84 -15.02
CA PHE A 96 2.43 8.81 -14.08
C PHE A 96 1.00 9.03 -13.60
N ARG A 97 0.39 7.94 -13.15
CA ARG A 97 -0.84 7.95 -12.36
C ARG A 97 -0.57 7.31 -11.02
N HIS A 98 -1.10 7.91 -9.96
CA HIS A 98 -1.00 7.40 -8.60
C HIS A 98 -2.39 6.99 -8.12
N TYR A 99 -2.51 5.75 -7.68
CA TYR A 99 -3.76 5.15 -7.26
C TYR A 99 -3.70 4.75 -5.80
N ARG A 100 -4.82 4.88 -5.09
CA ARG A 100 -4.99 4.49 -3.69
C ARG A 100 -6.24 3.62 -3.53
N ALA A 101 -6.16 2.60 -2.71
CA ALA A 101 -7.30 1.82 -2.26
C ALA A 101 -7.12 1.38 -0.81
N PHE A 102 -8.22 0.95 -0.19
CA PHE A 102 -8.26 0.53 1.20
C PHE A 102 -8.81 -0.90 1.29
N PHE A 103 -8.28 -1.68 2.23
CA PHE A 103 -8.59 -3.10 2.40
C PHE A 103 -8.66 -3.45 3.89
N LEU A 104 -9.51 -4.42 4.24
CA LEU A 104 -9.59 -4.98 5.60
C LEU A 104 -8.88 -6.33 5.73
N ASP A 105 -8.41 -6.87 4.62
CA ASP A 105 -7.86 -8.22 4.53
C ASP A 105 -6.39 -8.16 4.13
N ALA A 106 -5.52 -8.59 5.05
CA ALA A 106 -4.09 -8.66 4.83
C ALA A 106 -3.73 -9.60 3.65
N ASP A 107 -4.49 -10.68 3.43
CA ASP A 107 -4.23 -11.62 2.34
C ASP A 107 -4.43 -10.96 0.97
N VAL A 108 -5.44 -10.08 0.85
CA VAL A 108 -5.65 -9.27 -0.36
C VAL A 108 -4.46 -8.34 -0.59
N VAL A 109 -3.94 -7.76 0.49
CA VAL A 109 -2.81 -6.85 0.45
C VAL A 109 -1.51 -7.59 0.03
N TYR A 110 -1.31 -8.81 0.53
CA TYR A 110 -0.21 -9.70 0.10
C TYR A 110 -0.23 -9.99 -1.38
N SER A 111 -1.43 -10.17 -1.96
CA SER A 111 -1.55 -10.43 -3.39
C SER A 111 -0.99 -9.29 -4.25
N TYR A 112 -1.13 -8.03 -3.84
CA TYR A 112 -0.59 -6.90 -4.60
C TYR A 112 0.95 -6.86 -4.58
N PHE A 113 1.55 -7.23 -3.46
CA PHE A 113 2.99 -7.40 -3.38
C PHE A 113 3.48 -8.57 -4.22
N GLU A 114 2.79 -9.72 -4.17
CA GLU A 114 3.13 -10.87 -5.01
C GLU A 114 3.06 -10.53 -6.50
N THR A 115 1.97 -9.88 -6.95
CA THR A 115 1.81 -9.37 -8.31
C THR A 115 2.99 -8.45 -8.69
N TYR A 116 3.32 -7.48 -7.85
CA TYR A 116 4.44 -6.58 -8.10
C TYR A 116 5.79 -7.32 -8.20
N MET A 117 6.05 -8.25 -7.28
CA MET A 117 7.30 -9.02 -7.23
C MET A 117 7.52 -9.94 -8.43
N ASN A 118 6.42 -10.35 -9.07
CA ASN A 118 6.38 -11.17 -10.28
C ASN A 118 6.39 -10.35 -11.58
N ASP A 119 6.60 -9.03 -11.48
CA ASP A 119 6.56 -8.09 -12.62
C ASP A 119 5.21 -8.11 -13.37
N GLU A 120 4.12 -8.44 -12.68
CA GLU A 120 2.76 -8.44 -13.21
C GLU A 120 2.08 -7.09 -13.01
N GLU A 121 1.08 -6.79 -13.85
CA GLU A 121 0.36 -5.53 -13.79
C GLU A 121 -0.69 -5.55 -12.66
N ILE A 122 -0.58 -4.61 -11.73
CA ILE A 122 -1.61 -4.41 -10.70
C ILE A 122 -2.89 -3.87 -11.35
N ASN A 123 -4.00 -4.57 -11.10
CA ASN A 123 -5.33 -4.09 -11.42
C ASN A 123 -5.78 -3.03 -10.42
N VAL A 124 -5.91 -1.80 -10.91
CA VAL A 124 -6.31 -0.61 -10.13
C VAL A 124 -7.74 -0.17 -10.44
N GLU A 125 -8.56 -1.02 -11.07
CA GLU A 125 -9.96 -0.71 -11.33
C GLU A 125 -10.71 -0.45 -10.01
N GLY A 126 -11.42 0.68 -9.95
CA GLY A 126 -12.15 1.11 -8.76
C GLY A 126 -11.28 1.79 -7.68
N TRP A 127 -9.97 1.92 -7.89
CA TRP A 127 -9.09 2.66 -6.98
C TRP A 127 -9.23 4.17 -7.20
N TYR A 128 -8.95 4.95 -6.16
CA TYR A 128 -8.95 6.41 -6.22
C TYR A 128 -7.72 6.90 -6.98
N ASP A 129 -7.92 7.72 -8.03
CA ASP A 129 -6.81 8.42 -8.69
C ASP A 129 -6.43 9.66 -7.86
N VAL A 130 -5.32 9.54 -7.14
CA VAL A 130 -4.76 10.55 -6.22
C VAL A 130 -3.53 11.24 -6.83
N THR A 131 -3.36 11.19 -8.16
CA THR A 131 -2.19 11.76 -8.85
C THR A 131 -1.96 13.24 -8.53
N LYS A 132 -3.02 14.01 -8.26
CA LYS A 132 -2.93 15.45 -7.97
C LYS A 132 -2.29 15.81 -6.62
N GLU A 133 -2.09 14.83 -5.74
CA GLU A 133 -1.41 15.03 -4.46
C GLU A 133 0.13 15.12 -4.59
N PHE A 134 0.68 14.86 -5.79
CA PHE A 134 2.11 14.71 -6.08
C PHE A 134 2.56 15.57 -7.27
#